data_AF-A0AAQ3XAC3-F1
#
_entry.id   AF-A0AAQ3XAC3-F1
#
_cell.length_a   1.000
_cell.length_b   1.000
_cell.length_c   1.000
_cell.angle_alpha   90.00
_cell.angle_beta   90.00
_cell.angle_gamma   90.00
#
_symmetry.space_group_name_H-M   'P 1'
#
loop_
_entity.id
_entity.type
_entity.pdbx_description
1 polymer ?
#
loop_
_entity_poly.entity_id
_entity_poly.type
_entity_poly.pdbx_seq_one_letter_code
_entity_poly.pdbx_strand_id
1 'polypeptide(L)'
;MISRKFDEVLNTVIEMGKDFIRPKNPNFPNVHRRIRDDRRAYPHFKDCIGALDGTHIRVCLSPEEQIRFIGKSGIPTQNVLAICDFDMRFTYVSVGQPGAMHDTSVLYSAINVDKQFFPHPPREKYYVVDAGYPNRPGYLHHTRGKEPRTPREKFNRVHSSIRNVIERCFGVIKMKWQILYNMPPYSMAKQKKIVVATMDLDFARFDRDSDYIPTIPKRYNKFATGSDGPTTMPNAPTMDAFRDELATALAFSWN
;
A
#
# COMPACT_ATOMS: atom_id res chain seq x y z
N MET A 1 13.89 12.89 -31.10
CA MET A 1 14.61 11.61 -30.87
C MET A 1 14.52 11.14 -29.41
N ILE A 2 14.81 12.01 -28.42
CA ILE A 2 14.76 11.69 -26.97
C ILE A 2 13.36 11.27 -26.48
N SER A 3 12.30 12.01 -26.86
CA SER A 3 10.91 11.68 -26.44
C SER A 3 10.46 10.29 -26.93
N ARG A 4 10.80 9.91 -28.17
CA ARG A 4 10.45 8.61 -28.74
C ARG A 4 11.14 7.46 -28.00
N LYS A 5 12.42 7.64 -27.65
CA LYS A 5 13.17 6.64 -26.86
C LYS A 5 12.67 6.53 -25.43
N PHE A 6 12.23 7.62 -24.81
CA PHE A 6 11.58 7.56 -23.51
C PHE A 6 10.30 6.72 -23.54
N ASP A 7 9.44 6.91 -24.55
CA ASP A 7 8.20 6.13 -24.69
C ASP A 7 8.47 4.65 -24.98
N GLU A 8 9.45 4.34 -25.84
CA GLU A 8 9.88 2.96 -26.11
C GLU A 8 10.32 2.27 -24.81
N VAL A 9 11.24 2.89 -24.05
CA VAL A 9 11.75 2.33 -22.79
C VAL A 9 10.65 2.21 -21.74
N LEU A 10 9.81 3.23 -21.60
CA LEU A 10 8.72 3.23 -20.63
C LEU A 10 7.73 2.09 -20.89
N ASN A 11 7.38 1.84 -22.15
CA ASN A 11 6.52 0.72 -22.50
C ASN A 11 7.20 -0.63 -22.19
N THR A 12 8.49 -0.78 -22.50
CA THR A 12 9.23 -2.01 -22.17
C THR A 12 9.25 -2.28 -20.67
N VAL A 13 9.51 -1.27 -19.84
CA VAL A 13 9.49 -1.43 -18.37
C VAL A 13 8.09 -1.82 -17.88
N ILE A 14 7.02 -1.24 -18.44
CA ILE A 14 5.66 -1.62 -18.08
C ILE A 14 5.33 -3.07 -18.46
N GLU A 15 5.81 -3.53 -19.61
CA GLU A 15 5.64 -4.92 -20.02
C GLU A 15 6.40 -5.88 -19.09
N MET A 16 7.62 -5.52 -18.68
CA MET A 16 8.39 -6.26 -17.68
C MET A 16 7.66 -6.34 -16.34
N GLY A 17 7.02 -5.24 -15.92
CA GLY A 17 6.29 -5.20 -14.64
C GLY A 17 5.13 -6.17 -14.52
N LYS A 18 4.61 -6.71 -15.62
CA LYS A 18 3.60 -7.79 -15.57
C LYS A 18 4.16 -9.07 -14.94
N ASP A 19 5.46 -9.30 -15.06
CA ASP A 19 6.13 -10.47 -14.51
C ASP A 19 6.62 -10.27 -13.07
N PHE A 20 6.92 -9.03 -12.68
CA PHE A 20 7.48 -8.69 -11.37
C PHE A 20 6.45 -8.18 -10.36
N ILE A 21 5.46 -7.38 -10.79
CA ILE A 21 4.41 -6.82 -9.92
C ILE A 21 3.26 -7.85 -9.79
N ARG A 22 3.59 -8.99 -9.21
CA ARG A 22 2.64 -10.06 -8.87
C ARG A 22 3.18 -10.90 -7.72
N PRO A 23 2.33 -11.57 -6.92
CA PRO A 23 2.81 -12.52 -5.94
C PRO A 23 3.64 -13.62 -6.61
N LYS A 24 4.80 -13.96 -6.05
CA LYS A 24 5.62 -15.10 -6.53
C LYS A 24 4.85 -16.41 -6.48
N ASN A 25 3.99 -16.56 -5.47
CA ASN A 25 3.05 -17.67 -5.36
C ASN A 25 1.71 -17.12 -4.85
N PRO A 26 0.62 -17.22 -5.63
CA PRO A 26 -0.67 -16.64 -5.28
C PRO A 26 -1.38 -17.35 -4.12
N ASN A 27 -0.94 -18.58 -3.76
CA ASN A 27 -1.56 -19.36 -2.68
C ASN A 27 -0.89 -19.14 -1.32
N PHE A 28 0.25 -18.44 -1.26
CA PHE A 28 0.99 -18.16 -0.02
C PHE A 28 1.11 -19.38 0.94
N PRO A 29 1.68 -20.51 0.47
CA PRO A 29 1.64 -21.78 1.21
C PRO A 29 2.46 -21.77 2.50
N ASN A 30 3.45 -20.87 2.59
CA ASN A 30 4.37 -20.78 3.72
C ASN A 30 4.25 -19.40 4.37
N VAL A 31 4.44 -19.35 5.69
CA VAL A 31 4.57 -18.09 6.44
C VAL A 31 5.82 -17.36 5.95
N HIS A 32 5.69 -16.07 5.65
CA HIS A 32 6.84 -15.28 5.21
C HIS A 32 7.91 -15.20 6.30
N ARG A 33 9.19 -15.32 5.91
CA ARG A 33 10.32 -15.35 6.85
C ARG A 33 10.31 -14.19 7.85
N ARG A 34 10.09 -12.95 7.37
CA ARG A 34 10.00 -11.76 8.24
C ARG A 34 8.89 -11.82 9.30
N ILE A 35 7.78 -12.50 9.02
CA ILE A 35 6.73 -12.72 10.03
C ILE A 35 7.16 -13.84 10.97
N ARG A 36 7.60 -14.97 10.43
CA ARG A 36 8.01 -16.15 11.20
C ARG A 36 9.12 -15.84 12.20
N ASP A 37 10.09 -15.03 11.80
CA ASP A 37 11.28 -14.73 12.61
C ASP A 37 11.02 -13.56 13.58
N ASP A 38 9.93 -12.79 13.44
CA ASP A 38 9.54 -11.74 14.39
C ASP A 38 8.71 -12.32 15.55
N ARG A 39 9.34 -12.42 16.72
CA ARG A 39 8.72 -12.92 17.97
C ARG A 39 7.50 -12.13 18.42
N ARG A 40 7.37 -10.88 17.97
CA ARG A 40 6.22 -10.02 18.29
C ARG A 40 5.00 -10.39 17.44
N ALA A 41 5.25 -10.90 16.23
CA ALA A 41 4.23 -11.17 15.22
C ALA A 41 3.87 -12.67 15.15
N TYR A 42 4.85 -13.57 15.19
CA TYR A 42 4.61 -15.02 15.14
C TYR A 42 4.20 -15.58 16.50
N PRO A 43 3.24 -16.53 16.58
CA PRO A 43 2.47 -17.14 15.49
C PRO A 43 1.21 -16.37 15.08
N HIS A 44 0.88 -15.31 15.80
CA HIS A 44 -0.39 -14.57 15.69
C HIS A 44 -0.67 -14.02 14.29
N PHE A 45 0.35 -13.50 13.61
CA PHE A 45 0.25 -12.95 12.25
C PHE A 45 0.70 -13.94 11.16
N LYS A 46 0.77 -15.25 11.44
CA LYS A 46 1.29 -16.26 10.49
C LYS A 46 0.56 -16.28 9.12
N ASP A 47 -0.69 -15.82 9.09
CA ASP A 47 -1.54 -15.78 7.90
C ASP A 47 -1.59 -14.40 7.22
N CYS A 48 -0.83 -13.42 7.75
CA CYS A 48 -0.61 -12.14 7.10
C CYS A 48 0.32 -12.33 5.89
N ILE A 49 -0.12 -11.89 4.71
CA ILE A 49 0.58 -12.12 3.43
C ILE A 49 1.21 -10.85 2.85
N GLY A 50 0.94 -9.69 3.44
CA GLY A 50 1.49 -8.41 3.01
C GLY A 50 0.73 -7.23 3.58
N ALA A 51 1.02 -6.04 3.06
CA ALA A 51 0.35 -4.80 3.42
C ALA A 51 -0.27 -4.14 2.19
N LEU A 52 -1.42 -3.51 2.37
CA LEU A 52 -2.12 -2.75 1.34
C LEU A 52 -2.39 -1.34 1.87
N ASP A 53 -2.00 -0.35 1.08
CA ASP A 53 -2.27 1.05 1.39
C ASP A 53 -2.28 1.91 0.12
N GLY A 54 -2.76 3.13 0.27
CA GLY A 54 -2.84 4.14 -0.79
C GLY A 54 -1.74 5.18 -0.66
N THR A 55 -1.39 5.83 -1.76
CA THR A 55 -0.50 6.99 -1.74
C THR A 55 -0.86 8.00 -2.80
N HIS A 56 -0.63 9.28 -2.51
CA HIS A 56 -0.89 10.36 -3.46
C HIS A 56 0.38 10.72 -4.25
N ILE A 57 0.23 10.83 -5.57
CA ILE A 57 1.25 11.32 -6.50
C ILE A 57 0.69 12.53 -7.24
N ARG A 58 1.50 13.56 -7.43
CA ARG A 58 1.07 14.77 -8.14
C ARG A 58 0.75 14.45 -9.60
N VAL A 59 -0.28 15.09 -10.11
CA VAL A 59 -0.60 15.10 -11.53
C VAL A 59 -0.37 16.48 -12.10
N CYS A 60 0.14 16.53 -13.32
CA CYS A 60 0.38 17.76 -14.06
C CYS A 60 -0.41 17.74 -15.37
N LEU A 61 -1.61 18.30 -15.37
CA LEU A 61 -2.54 18.28 -16.51
C LEU A 61 -2.98 19.70 -16.88
N SER A 62 -3.75 19.83 -17.96
CA SER A 62 -4.42 21.10 -18.26
C SER A 62 -5.41 21.48 -17.14
N PRO A 63 -5.75 22.77 -16.99
CA PRO A 63 -6.69 23.24 -15.98
C PRO A 63 -8.04 22.51 -15.99
N GLU A 64 -8.54 22.14 -17.15
CA GLU A 64 -9.82 21.46 -17.33
C GLU A 64 -9.75 20.00 -16.86
N GLU A 65 -8.66 19.31 -17.18
CA GLU A 65 -8.47 17.90 -16.85
C GLU A 65 -8.15 17.69 -15.37
N GLN A 66 -7.41 18.63 -14.75
CA GLN A 66 -6.97 18.51 -13.36
C GLN A 66 -8.11 18.68 -12.34
N ILE A 67 -9.25 19.26 -12.70
CA ILE A 67 -10.40 19.49 -11.80
C ILE A 67 -10.80 18.21 -11.07
N ARG A 68 -10.83 17.08 -11.80
CA ARG A 68 -11.17 15.76 -11.23
C ARG A 68 -10.14 15.24 -10.23
N PHE A 69 -8.93 15.77 -10.23
CA PHE A 69 -7.82 15.30 -9.39
C PHE A 69 -7.55 16.21 -8.19
N ILE A 70 -8.20 17.37 -8.11
CA ILE A 70 -8.10 18.27 -6.97
C ILE A 70 -8.82 17.64 -5.78
N GLY A 71 -8.05 17.26 -4.76
CA GLY A 71 -8.57 16.79 -3.49
C GLY A 71 -8.74 17.91 -2.47
N LYS A 72 -8.95 17.53 -1.21
CA LYS A 72 -9.09 18.46 -0.08
C LYS A 72 -7.88 19.38 0.13
N SER A 73 -6.70 18.98 -0.34
CA SER A 73 -5.46 19.76 -0.22
C SER A 73 -5.32 20.88 -1.26
N GLY A 74 -6.25 20.97 -2.22
CA GLY A 74 -6.17 21.95 -3.33
C GLY A 74 -5.10 21.63 -4.38
N ILE A 75 -4.24 20.63 -4.14
CA ILE A 75 -3.22 20.18 -5.09
C ILE A 75 -3.78 18.99 -5.88
N PRO A 76 -3.72 19.02 -7.23
CA PRO A 76 -4.18 17.90 -8.03
C PRO A 76 -3.26 16.69 -7.84
N THR A 77 -3.84 15.58 -7.38
CA THR A 77 -3.12 14.31 -7.16
C THR A 77 -3.90 13.13 -7.72
N GLN A 78 -3.20 12.09 -8.11
CA GLN A 78 -3.77 10.77 -8.34
C GLN A 78 -3.54 9.89 -7.11
N ASN A 79 -4.56 9.14 -6.71
CA ASN A 79 -4.45 8.07 -5.73
C ASN A 79 -3.86 6.82 -6.43
N VAL A 80 -2.87 6.23 -5.76
CA VAL A 80 -2.16 5.02 -6.15
C VAL A 80 -2.34 4.00 -5.04
N LEU A 81 -3.11 2.95 -5.31
CA LEU A 81 -3.26 1.82 -4.41
C LEU A 81 -2.17 0.80 -4.71
N ALA A 82 -1.51 0.28 -3.69
CA ALA A 82 -0.53 -0.78 -3.89
C ALA A 82 -0.61 -1.84 -2.78
N ILE A 83 -0.16 -3.04 -3.16
CA ILE A 83 0.05 -4.16 -2.25
C ILE A 83 1.53 -4.50 -2.31
N CYS A 84 2.15 -4.74 -1.16
CA CYS A 84 3.52 -5.25 -1.12
C CYS A 84 3.65 -6.46 -0.19
N ASP A 85 4.61 -7.31 -0.50
CA ASP A 85 5.06 -8.35 0.42
C ASP A 85 5.99 -7.76 1.48
N PHE A 86 6.48 -8.62 2.38
CA PHE A 86 7.37 -8.17 3.45
C PHE A 86 8.81 -7.94 2.98
N ASP A 87 9.19 -8.35 1.75
CA ASP A 87 10.46 -8.06 1.07
C ASP A 87 10.46 -6.68 0.37
N MET A 88 9.48 -5.84 0.67
CA MET A 88 9.31 -4.52 0.03
C MET A 88 9.15 -4.62 -1.49
N ARG A 89 8.59 -5.74 -1.99
CA ARG A 89 8.22 -5.90 -3.40
C ARG A 89 6.75 -5.60 -3.58
N PHE A 90 6.44 -4.71 -4.53
CA PHE A 90 5.05 -4.50 -4.92
C PHE A 90 4.53 -5.75 -5.65
N THR A 91 3.38 -6.24 -5.22
CA THR A 91 2.71 -7.41 -5.81
C THR A 91 1.42 -7.03 -6.53
N TYR A 92 1.00 -5.78 -6.41
CA TYR A 92 -0.09 -5.19 -7.18
C TYR A 92 -0.03 -3.66 -7.08
N VAL A 93 -0.40 -2.97 -8.15
CA VAL A 93 -0.46 -1.51 -8.23
C VAL A 93 -1.65 -1.08 -9.08
N SER A 94 -2.48 -0.18 -8.56
CA SER A 94 -3.56 0.50 -9.30
C SER A 94 -3.32 2.02 -9.29
N VAL A 95 -3.35 2.65 -10.47
CA VAL A 95 -2.94 4.07 -10.63
C VAL A 95 -3.98 4.94 -11.30
N GLY A 96 -3.98 6.21 -10.90
CA GLY A 96 -4.67 7.26 -11.63
C GLY A 96 -6.14 7.41 -11.26
N GLN A 97 -6.54 6.95 -10.08
CA GLN A 97 -7.80 7.37 -9.48
C GLN A 97 -7.70 8.82 -9.01
N PRO A 98 -8.79 9.59 -9.02
CA PRO A 98 -8.84 10.92 -8.42
C PRO A 98 -8.28 10.97 -7.00
N GLY A 99 -7.46 11.97 -6.68
CA GLY A 99 -6.96 12.19 -5.32
C GLY A 99 -8.04 12.55 -4.29
N ALA A 100 -9.25 12.89 -4.72
CA ALA A 100 -10.41 13.07 -3.85
C ALA A 100 -11.15 11.75 -3.55
N MET A 101 -10.87 10.68 -4.30
CA MET A 101 -11.57 9.41 -4.15
C MET A 101 -11.18 8.75 -2.83
N HIS A 102 -12.19 8.32 -2.06
CA HIS A 102 -11.98 7.58 -0.81
C HIS A 102 -11.22 6.28 -1.05
N ASP A 103 -10.34 5.92 -0.12
CA ASP A 103 -9.48 4.74 -0.24
C ASP A 103 -10.26 3.43 -0.43
N THR A 104 -11.39 3.30 0.27
CA THR A 104 -12.32 2.19 0.06
C THR A 104 -12.83 2.14 -1.38
N SER A 105 -13.21 3.27 -1.97
CA SER A 105 -13.68 3.34 -3.36
C SER A 105 -12.57 3.01 -4.35
N VAL A 106 -11.33 3.45 -4.08
CA VAL A 106 -10.15 3.10 -4.88
C VAL A 106 -9.91 1.59 -4.85
N LEU A 107 -9.99 0.96 -3.67
CA LEU A 107 -9.88 -0.50 -3.52
C LEU A 107 -10.95 -1.26 -4.33
N TYR A 108 -12.21 -0.87 -4.23
CA TYR A 108 -13.27 -1.54 -5.00
C TYR A 108 -13.14 -1.31 -6.51
N SER A 109 -12.70 -0.12 -6.93
CA SER A 109 -12.41 0.13 -8.34
C SER A 109 -11.29 -0.80 -8.84
N ALA A 110 -10.21 -0.94 -8.08
CA ALA A 110 -9.10 -1.85 -8.39
C ALA A 110 -9.58 -3.31 -8.51
N ILE A 111 -10.33 -3.80 -7.52
CA ILE A 111 -10.88 -5.16 -7.52
C ILE A 111 -11.80 -5.42 -8.72
N ASN A 112 -12.64 -4.45 -9.08
CA ASN A 112 -13.61 -4.64 -10.16
C ASN A 112 -12.97 -4.54 -11.55
N VAL A 113 -12.05 -3.58 -11.75
CA VAL A 113 -11.38 -3.35 -13.03
C VAL A 113 -10.36 -4.46 -13.31
N ASP A 114 -9.57 -4.84 -12.30
CA ASP A 114 -8.50 -5.81 -12.44
C ASP A 114 -8.89 -7.18 -11.86
N LYS A 115 -10.17 -7.57 -11.91
CA LYS A 115 -10.69 -8.78 -11.26
C LYS A 115 -9.87 -10.06 -11.49
N GLN A 116 -9.26 -10.19 -12.66
CA GLN A 116 -8.42 -11.34 -13.02
C GLN A 116 -7.01 -11.27 -12.40
N PHE A 117 -6.48 -10.07 -12.16
CA PHE A 117 -5.09 -9.82 -11.76
C PHE A 117 -4.96 -9.37 -10.31
N PHE A 118 -6.03 -8.85 -9.70
CA PHE A 118 -6.04 -8.42 -8.33
C PHE A 118 -5.73 -9.62 -7.41
N PRO A 119 -4.66 -9.57 -6.58
CA PRO A 119 -4.22 -10.71 -5.80
C PRO A 119 -5.10 -10.85 -4.56
N HIS A 120 -6.29 -11.42 -4.75
CA HIS A 120 -7.21 -11.71 -3.66
C HIS A 120 -6.54 -12.62 -2.62
N PRO A 121 -6.61 -12.27 -1.32
CA PRO A 121 -6.15 -13.15 -0.26
C PRO A 121 -6.85 -14.50 -0.37
N PRO A 122 -6.10 -15.62 -0.38
CA PRO A 122 -6.69 -16.95 -0.22
C PRO A 122 -7.49 -17.04 1.08
N ARG A 123 -8.32 -18.09 1.19
CA ARG A 123 -9.05 -18.36 2.43
C ARG A 123 -8.09 -18.38 3.62
N GLU A 124 -8.50 -17.76 4.73
CA GLU A 124 -7.73 -17.59 5.98
C GLU A 124 -6.50 -16.67 5.91
N LYS A 125 -6.08 -16.23 4.72
CA LYS A 125 -5.01 -15.24 4.55
C LYS A 125 -5.56 -13.82 4.54
N TYR A 126 -4.74 -12.85 4.89
CA TYR A 126 -5.15 -11.43 4.87
C TYR A 126 -3.98 -10.46 4.62
N TYR A 127 -4.30 -9.28 4.08
CA TYR A 127 -3.43 -8.11 4.10
C TYR A 127 -3.72 -7.26 5.33
N VAL A 128 -2.68 -6.67 5.93
CA VAL A 128 -2.88 -5.56 6.88
C VAL A 128 -3.17 -4.27 6.12
N VAL A 129 -4.16 -3.50 6.58
CA VAL A 129 -4.64 -2.28 5.92
C VAL A 129 -4.83 -1.13 6.90
N ASP A 130 -4.91 0.10 6.39
CA ASP A 130 -5.29 1.26 7.18
C ASP A 130 -6.76 1.23 7.64
N ALA A 131 -7.06 2.00 8.67
CA ALA A 131 -8.42 2.26 9.13
C ALA A 131 -9.31 2.87 8.03
N GLY A 132 -8.76 3.52 7.01
CA GLY A 132 -9.50 4.01 5.82
C GLY A 132 -10.11 2.89 4.94
N TYR A 133 -9.71 1.63 5.16
CA TYR A 133 -10.21 0.45 4.46
C TYR A 133 -11.18 -0.36 5.33
N PRO A 134 -12.11 -1.12 4.71
CA PRO A 134 -13.06 -1.93 5.45
C PRO A 134 -12.39 -3.14 6.12
N ASN A 135 -12.81 -3.45 7.35
CA ASN A 135 -12.42 -4.70 8.02
C ASN A 135 -13.29 -5.84 7.52
N ARG A 136 -12.75 -6.73 6.69
CA ARG A 136 -13.53 -7.81 6.05
C ARG A 136 -12.62 -8.97 5.67
N PRO A 137 -13.14 -10.19 5.40
CA PRO A 137 -12.30 -11.33 5.09
C PRO A 137 -11.24 -10.99 4.03
N GLY A 138 -9.97 -11.25 4.36
CA GLY A 138 -8.81 -10.88 3.55
C GLY A 138 -8.17 -9.51 3.85
N TYR A 139 -8.81 -8.64 4.64
CA TYR A 139 -8.32 -7.29 4.94
C TYR A 139 -8.48 -6.99 6.43
N LEU A 140 -7.36 -6.90 7.14
CA LEU A 140 -7.32 -6.66 8.57
C LEU A 140 -6.85 -5.24 8.86
N HIS A 141 -7.76 -4.39 9.35
CA HIS A 141 -7.40 -3.05 9.80
C HIS A 141 -7.08 -3.02 11.31
N HIS A 142 -6.43 -1.96 11.77
CA HIS A 142 -6.19 -1.76 13.21
C HIS A 142 -7.46 -1.32 13.95
N THR A 143 -7.47 -1.46 15.27
CA THR A 143 -8.65 -1.13 16.08
C THR A 143 -8.69 0.38 16.40
N ARG A 144 -9.78 1.10 16.09
CA ARG A 144 -9.93 2.58 16.31
C ARG A 144 -10.37 2.97 17.74
N GLY A 145 -9.52 3.59 18.57
CA GLY A 145 -9.91 4.05 19.92
C GLY A 145 -8.74 4.31 20.88
N LYS A 146 -8.96 5.13 21.92
CA LYS A 146 -7.94 5.70 22.83
C LYS A 146 -7.75 4.96 24.17
N GLU A 147 -7.97 3.65 24.28
CA GLU A 147 -7.76 2.97 25.57
C GLU A 147 -6.34 2.37 25.67
N PRO A 148 -5.38 3.09 26.28
CA PRO A 148 -3.94 2.90 26.04
C PRO A 148 -3.31 1.91 27.03
N ARG A 149 -4.05 0.86 27.44
CA ARG A 149 -3.59 -0.10 28.46
C ARG A 149 -4.05 -1.54 28.25
N THR A 150 -4.55 -1.86 27.05
CA THR A 150 -5.29 -3.10 26.80
C THR A 150 -4.60 -3.99 25.75
N PRO A 151 -4.97 -5.28 25.64
CA PRO A 151 -4.56 -6.17 24.55
C PRO A 151 -4.56 -5.54 23.14
N ARG A 152 -5.48 -4.60 22.92
CA ARG A 152 -5.64 -3.79 21.73
C ARG A 152 -4.42 -2.93 21.39
N GLU A 153 -3.69 -2.41 22.37
CA GLU A 153 -2.48 -1.61 22.14
C GLU A 153 -1.35 -2.49 21.62
N LYS A 154 -1.14 -3.66 22.24
CA LYS A 154 -0.15 -4.64 21.76
C LYS A 154 -0.46 -5.03 20.32
N PHE A 155 -1.72 -5.33 20.01
CA PHE A 155 -2.17 -5.58 18.64
C PHE A 155 -1.87 -4.41 17.70
N ASN A 156 -2.33 -3.20 18.02
CA ASN A 156 -2.13 -2.02 17.18
C ASN A 156 -0.64 -1.75 16.95
N ARG A 157 0.22 -1.93 17.97
CA ARG A 157 1.67 -1.78 17.83
C ARG A 157 2.27 -2.79 16.83
N VAL A 158 1.89 -4.06 16.93
CA VAL A 158 2.38 -5.10 16.01
C VAL A 158 1.79 -4.89 14.61
N HIS A 159 0.49 -4.61 14.50
CA HIS A 159 -0.19 -4.28 13.24
C HIS A 159 0.47 -3.11 12.53
N SER A 160 0.67 -1.97 13.20
CA SER A 160 1.39 -0.82 12.66
C SER A 160 2.83 -1.16 12.26
N SER A 161 3.55 -1.97 13.06
CA SER A 161 4.91 -2.42 12.73
C SER A 161 4.94 -3.25 11.45
N ILE A 162 3.95 -4.11 11.23
CA ILE A 162 3.84 -4.94 10.02
C ILE A 162 3.44 -4.06 8.84
N ARG A 163 2.41 -3.22 9.00
CA ARG A 163 1.92 -2.32 7.95
C ARG A 163 2.99 -1.36 7.45
N ASN A 164 3.89 -0.90 8.32
CA ASN A 164 4.99 0.01 7.98
C ASN A 164 5.82 -0.41 6.76
N VAL A 165 5.81 -1.69 6.36
CA VAL A 165 6.45 -2.11 5.10
C VAL A 165 5.94 -1.36 3.87
N ILE A 166 4.63 -1.15 3.70
CA ILE A 166 4.08 -0.45 2.52
C ILE A 166 4.40 1.05 2.55
N GLU A 167 4.40 1.65 3.73
CA GLU A 167 4.78 3.04 3.94
C GLU A 167 6.27 3.27 3.60
N ARG A 168 7.13 2.34 4.01
CA ARG A 168 8.55 2.35 3.62
C ARG A 168 8.71 2.19 2.11
N CYS A 169 7.97 1.30 1.46
CA CYS A 169 7.98 1.16 0.00
C CYS A 169 7.64 2.48 -0.68
N PHE A 170 6.56 3.16 -0.25
CA PHE A 170 6.18 4.47 -0.77
C PHE A 170 7.24 5.55 -0.51
N GLY A 171 7.84 5.55 0.68
CA GLY A 171 8.95 6.46 1.02
C GLY A 171 10.13 6.29 0.06
N VAL A 172 10.55 5.05 -0.18
CA VAL A 172 11.66 4.73 -1.09
C VAL A 172 11.37 5.19 -2.52
N ILE A 173 10.20 4.87 -3.09
CA ILE A 173 9.91 5.26 -4.47
C ILE A 173 9.85 6.78 -4.64
N LYS A 174 9.22 7.49 -3.69
CA LYS A 174 9.11 8.95 -3.79
C LYS A 174 10.48 9.61 -3.67
N MET A 175 11.34 9.13 -2.75
CA MET A 175 12.69 9.68 -2.60
C MET A 175 13.59 9.38 -3.81
N LYS A 176 13.54 8.16 -4.33
CA LYS A 176 14.38 7.71 -5.45
C LYS A 176 14.01 8.39 -6.76
N TRP A 177 12.71 8.55 -7.02
CA TRP A 177 12.19 9.02 -8.30
C TRP A 177 11.66 10.45 -8.22
N GLN A 178 12.55 11.42 -8.42
CA GLN A 178 12.20 12.85 -8.40
C GLN A 178 11.09 13.21 -9.40
N ILE A 179 10.95 12.44 -10.49
CA ILE A 179 9.87 12.60 -11.48
C ILE A 179 8.47 12.46 -10.86
N LEU A 180 8.32 11.75 -9.73
CA LEU A 180 7.04 11.63 -9.02
C LEU A 180 6.66 12.90 -8.25
N TYR A 181 7.63 13.74 -7.88
CA TYR A 181 7.38 15.04 -7.23
C TYR A 181 7.13 16.17 -8.23
N ASN A 182 7.91 16.16 -9.32
CA ASN A 182 7.86 17.15 -10.38
C ASN A 182 7.44 16.46 -11.69
N MET A 183 6.22 15.92 -11.67
CA MET A 183 5.65 15.23 -12.82
C MET A 183 5.58 16.17 -14.01
N PRO A 184 6.22 15.84 -15.15
CA PRO A 184 6.12 16.66 -16.36
C PRO A 184 4.67 16.68 -16.89
N PRO A 185 4.29 17.69 -17.69
CA PRO A 185 2.94 17.85 -18.24
C PRO A 185 2.68 16.85 -19.38
N TYR A 186 2.71 15.56 -19.05
CA TYR A 186 2.34 14.48 -19.96
C TYR A 186 0.84 14.16 -19.86
N SER A 187 0.30 13.43 -20.83
CA SER A 187 -1.05 12.90 -20.70
C SER A 187 -1.18 11.99 -19.47
N MET A 188 -2.38 11.89 -18.90
CA MET A 188 -2.63 10.99 -17.77
C MET A 188 -2.18 9.56 -18.02
N ALA A 189 -2.38 9.04 -19.23
CA ALA A 189 -1.94 7.70 -19.60
C ALA A 189 -0.41 7.53 -19.45
N LYS A 190 0.37 8.53 -19.85
CA LYS A 190 1.83 8.52 -19.73
C LYS A 190 2.28 8.73 -18.29
N GLN A 191 1.61 9.59 -17.52
CA GLN A 191 1.89 9.74 -16.08
C GLN A 191 1.61 8.45 -15.29
N LYS A 192 0.50 7.74 -15.58
CA LYS A 192 0.20 6.42 -14.99
C LYS A 192 1.31 5.42 -15.27
N LYS A 193 1.80 5.35 -16.52
CA LYS A 193 2.93 4.49 -16.89
C LYS A 193 4.21 4.87 -16.13
N ILE A 194 4.52 6.16 -15.98
CA ILE A 194 5.68 6.60 -15.19
C ILE A 194 5.58 6.07 -13.75
N VAL A 195 4.40 6.20 -13.12
CA VAL A 195 4.19 5.70 -11.76
C VAL A 195 4.45 4.19 -11.68
N VAL A 196 3.80 3.39 -12.52
CA VAL A 196 3.98 1.92 -12.48
C VAL A 196 5.43 1.52 -12.75
N ALA A 197 6.10 2.15 -13.72
CA ALA A 197 7.50 1.87 -14.03
C ALA A 197 8.44 2.16 -12.85
N THR A 198 8.13 3.14 -12.00
CA THR A 198 8.94 3.41 -10.79
C THR A 198 8.77 2.36 -9.69
N MET A 199 7.69 1.58 -9.74
CA MET A 199 7.31 0.57 -8.76
C MET A 199 7.75 -0.86 -9.17
N ASP A 200 8.11 -1.06 -10.43
CA ASP A 200 8.55 -2.34 -10.98
C ASP A 200 9.96 -2.77 -10.53
N LEU A 201 10.79 -1.85 -10.08
CA LEU A 201 12.20 -2.14 -9.82
C LEU A 201 12.39 -2.86 -8.48
N ASP A 202 12.75 -4.16 -8.53
CA ASP A 202 13.01 -5.02 -7.37
C ASP A 202 13.87 -4.31 -6.31
N PHE A 203 13.21 -3.89 -5.23
CA PHE A 203 13.86 -3.19 -4.11
C PHE A 203 14.66 -4.13 -3.21
N ALA A 204 14.64 -5.45 -3.45
CA ALA A 204 15.42 -6.42 -2.69
C ALA A 204 16.94 -6.16 -2.69
N ARG A 205 17.46 -5.30 -3.59
CA ARG A 205 18.86 -4.85 -3.56
C ARG A 205 19.14 -3.65 -2.64
N PHE A 206 18.11 -2.96 -2.16
CA PHE A 206 18.21 -1.87 -1.16
C PHE A 206 18.16 -2.40 0.28
N ASP A 207 17.73 -3.64 0.45
CA ASP A 207 17.50 -4.38 1.69
C ASP A 207 18.80 -4.89 2.36
N ARG A 208 19.93 -4.16 2.24
CA ARG A 208 21.15 -4.50 2.98
C ARG A 208 21.11 -4.09 4.46
N ASP A 209 20.02 -3.48 4.91
CA ASP A 209 19.82 -3.13 6.31
C ASP A 209 18.33 -3.27 6.68
N SER A 210 18.02 -4.26 7.53
CA SER A 210 16.67 -4.51 8.05
C SER A 210 16.15 -3.38 8.94
N ASP A 211 17.05 -2.53 9.43
CA ASP A 211 16.76 -1.34 10.23
C ASP A 211 16.77 -0.05 9.39
N TYR A 212 16.88 -0.18 8.05
CA TYR A 212 16.82 0.97 7.15
C TYR A 212 15.45 1.64 7.21
N ILE A 213 15.38 2.71 8.00
CA ILE A 213 14.34 3.72 7.98
C ILE A 213 14.89 4.85 7.10
N PRO A 214 14.42 5.02 5.86
CA PRO A 214 14.85 6.14 5.04
C PRO A 214 14.55 7.44 5.80
N THR A 215 15.58 8.26 6.04
CA THR A 215 15.42 9.53 6.73
C THR A 215 14.61 10.45 5.82
N ILE A 216 13.31 10.57 6.08
CA ILE A 216 12.42 11.47 5.32
C ILE A 216 12.87 12.91 5.63
N PRO A 217 13.44 13.66 4.68
CA PRO A 217 13.86 15.02 4.97
C PRO A 217 12.64 15.84 5.39
N LYS A 218 12.72 16.62 6.48
CA LYS A 218 11.59 17.32 7.11
C LYS A 218 10.69 18.09 6.12
N ARG A 219 11.26 18.61 5.02
CA ARG A 219 10.54 19.30 3.93
C ARG A 219 9.48 18.46 3.22
N TYR A 220 9.54 17.14 3.35
CA TYR A 220 8.63 16.20 2.69
C TYR A 220 7.50 15.68 3.58
N ASN A 221 7.54 15.92 4.90
CA ASN A 221 6.45 15.56 5.82
C ASN A 221 5.12 16.24 5.45
N LYS A 222 5.17 17.41 4.81
CA LYS A 222 3.98 18.12 4.32
C LYS A 222 3.20 17.39 3.21
N PHE A 223 3.79 16.34 2.63
CA PHE A 223 3.17 15.50 1.60
C PHE A 223 2.80 14.10 2.12
N ALA A 224 3.07 13.80 3.40
CA ALA A 224 2.55 12.63 4.09
C ALA A 224 1.09 12.92 4.47
N THR A 225 0.17 12.70 3.53
CA THR A 225 -1.27 12.80 3.79
C THR A 225 -1.72 11.55 4.52
N GLY A 226 -2.05 11.67 5.81
CA GLY A 226 -2.78 10.64 6.53
C GLY A 226 -4.21 10.55 5.99
N SER A 227 -4.64 9.37 5.58
CA SER A 227 -5.97 9.03 5.08
C SER A 227 -6.99 8.86 6.21
N ASP A 228 -7.25 9.90 6.99
CA ASP A 228 -8.35 9.87 7.97
C ASP A 228 -9.67 10.32 7.32
N GLY A 229 -10.30 9.40 6.62
CA GLY A 229 -11.69 9.51 6.13
C GLY A 229 -12.59 8.46 6.77
N PRO A 230 -13.83 8.79 7.17
CA PRO A 230 -14.79 7.79 7.62
C PRO A 230 -15.20 6.89 6.44
N THR A 231 -15.21 5.58 6.70
CA THR A 231 -15.60 4.52 5.76
C THR A 231 -17.09 4.57 5.50
N THR A 232 -17.52 4.55 4.24
CA THR A 232 -18.95 4.59 3.82
C THR A 232 -19.60 3.20 3.69
N MET A 233 -18.88 2.11 3.98
CA MET A 233 -19.39 0.73 3.87
C MET A 233 -19.13 -0.06 5.15
N PRO A 234 -20.03 -1.00 5.53
CA PRO A 234 -20.00 -1.67 6.83
C PRO A 234 -18.83 -2.65 6.95
N ASN A 235 -18.23 -2.69 8.15
CA ASN A 235 -17.28 -3.73 8.53
C ASN A 235 -17.99 -5.10 8.60
N ALA A 236 -17.25 -6.18 8.38
CA ALA A 236 -17.75 -7.53 8.60
C ALA A 236 -17.57 -7.90 10.09
N PRO A 237 -18.65 -8.26 10.82
CA PRO A 237 -18.57 -8.62 12.24
C PRO A 237 -17.60 -9.78 12.52
N THR A 238 -17.45 -10.70 11.57
CA THR A 238 -16.53 -11.84 11.67
C THR A 238 -15.06 -11.42 11.76
N MET A 239 -14.68 -10.34 11.08
CA MET A 239 -13.31 -9.83 11.15
C MET A 239 -13.06 -8.94 12.35
N ASP A 240 -14.09 -8.27 12.87
CA ASP A 240 -13.99 -7.57 14.14
C ASP A 240 -13.72 -8.57 15.28
N ALA A 241 -14.46 -9.70 15.31
CA ALA A 241 -14.21 -10.79 16.26
C ALA A 241 -12.80 -11.39 16.10
N PHE A 242 -12.39 -11.73 14.87
CA PHE A 242 -11.05 -12.25 14.59
C PHE A 242 -9.94 -11.30 15.07
N ARG A 243 -10.08 -10.00 14.81
CA ARG A 243 -9.13 -8.97 15.26
C ARG A 243 -9.05 -8.90 16.79
N ASP A 244 -10.19 -8.96 17.46
CA ASP A 244 -10.26 -8.80 18.92
C ASP A 244 -9.76 -10.07 19.65
N GLU A 245 -10.01 -11.26 19.09
CA GLU A 245 -9.39 -12.53 19.51
C GLU A 245 -7.87 -12.51 19.34
N LEU A 246 -7.40 -12.05 18.17
CA LEU A 246 -5.99 -11.91 17.87
C LEU A 246 -5.30 -10.97 18.86
N ALA A 247 -5.93 -9.83 19.18
CA ALA A 247 -5.42 -8.90 20.17
C ALA A 247 -5.31 -9.53 21.57
N THR A 248 -6.32 -10.29 21.97
CA THR A 248 -6.35 -11.01 23.24
C THR A 248 -5.25 -12.06 23.31
N ALA A 249 -5.09 -12.89 22.28
CA ALA A 249 -4.05 -13.91 22.19
C ALA A 249 -2.63 -13.33 22.23
N LEU A 250 -2.40 -12.23 21.50
CA LEU A 250 -1.13 -11.48 21.54
C LEU A 250 -0.80 -11.04 22.96
N ALA A 251 -1.78 -10.51 23.68
CA ALA A 251 -1.55 -9.97 25.01
C ALA A 251 -1.15 -11.02 26.05
N PHE A 252 -1.74 -12.21 25.99
CA PHE A 252 -1.38 -13.34 26.85
C PHE A 252 0.01 -13.90 26.56
N SER A 253 0.44 -13.92 25.30
CA SER A 253 1.75 -14.47 24.91
C SER A 253 2.96 -13.58 25.23
N TRP A 254 2.73 -12.34 25.66
CA TRP A 254 3.77 -11.33 25.95
C TRP A 254 3.99 -11.10 27.45
N ASN A 255 3.35 -11.89 28.30
CA ASN A 255 3.60 -11.93 29.75
C ASN A 255 4.45 -13.14 30.08
#